data_AF-A0A022R0B6-F1
#
_entry.id   AF-A0A022R0B6-F1
#
_cell.length_a   1.000
_cell.length_b   1.000
_cell.length_c   1.000
_cell.angle_alpha   90.00
_cell.angle_beta   90.00
_cell.angle_gamma   90.00
#
_symmetry.space_group_name_H-M   'P 1'
#
loop_
_entity.id
_entity.type
_entity.pdbx_description
1 polymer ?
#
loop_
_entity_poly.entity_id
_entity_poly.type
_entity_poly.pdbx_seq_one_letter_code
_entity_poly.pdbx_strand_id
1 'polypeptide(L)' 'MGFLITTLIFVVVGIIASLCARICFNRGPSANLLHLTLIITATVCCWMMWAIVYLAQMNPLIVPILNDAE' A
#
# COMPACT_ATOMS: atom_id res chain seq x y z
N MET A 1 4.98 -11.54 12.13
CA MET A 1 4.61 -12.22 10.87
C MET A 1 3.78 -11.36 9.91
N GLY A 2 2.99 -10.36 10.37
CA GLY A 2 2.13 -9.56 9.49
C GLY A 2 2.85 -8.65 8.48
N PHE A 3 4.00 -8.05 8.85
CA PHE A 3 4.68 -7.09 7.99
C PHE A 3 5.04 -7.61 6.58
N LEU A 4 5.71 -8.77 6.54
CA LEU A 4 6.15 -9.38 5.28
C LEU A 4 4.97 -9.82 4.42
N ILE A 5 3.93 -10.40 5.05
CA ILE A 5 2.74 -10.88 4.34
C ILE A 5 2.01 -9.71 3.67
N THR A 6 1.72 -8.63 4.41
CA THR A 6 1.04 -7.47 3.83
C THR A 6 1.88 -6.79 2.75
N THR A 7 3.21 -6.72 2.94
CA THR A 7 4.10 -6.20 1.90
C THR A 7 4.03 -7.01 0.62
N LEU A 8 4.04 -8.35 0.70
CA LEU A 8 3.85 -9.21 -0.47
C LEU A 8 2.49 -9.01 -1.13
N ILE A 9 1.43 -8.82 -0.35
CA ILE A 9 0.09 -8.52 -0.89
C ILE A 9 0.11 -7.22 -1.72
N PHE A 10 0.68 -6.13 -1.20
CA PHE A 10 0.79 -4.87 -1.94
C PHE A 10 1.61 -5.01 -3.23
N VAL A 11 2.70 -5.77 -3.20
CA VAL A 11 3.52 -6.06 -4.39
C VAL A 11 2.70 -6.81 -5.44
N VAL A 12 2.00 -7.88 -5.05
CA VAL A 12 1.18 -8.68 -5.96
C VAL A 12 0.04 -7.84 -6.55
N VAL A 13 -0.65 -7.05 -5.72
CA VAL A 13 -1.72 -6.15 -6.16
C VAL A 13 -1.20 -5.10 -7.13
N GLY A 14 -0.04 -4.49 -6.86
CA GLY A 14 0.57 -3.50 -7.77
C GLY A 14 0.92 -4.07 -9.14
N ILE A 15 1.44 -5.32 -9.17
CA ILE A 15 1.74 -6.03 -10.43
C ILE A 15 0.45 -6.32 -11.19
N ILE A 16 -0.56 -6.90 -10.53
CA ILE A 16 -1.84 -7.23 -11.15
C ILE A 16 -2.51 -5.97 -11.69
N ALA A 17 -2.58 -4.89 -10.90
CA ALA A 17 -3.16 -3.61 -11.32
C ALA A 17 -2.43 -3.03 -12.54
N SER A 18 -1.10 -3.10 -12.56
CA SER A 18 -0.29 -2.63 -13.69
C SER A 18 -0.56 -3.43 -14.97
N LEU A 19 -0.67 -4.75 -14.86
CA LEU A 19 -1.00 -5.63 -15.99
C LEU A 19 -2.43 -5.38 -16.48
N CYS A 20 -3.40 -5.33 -15.58
CA CYS A 20 -4.80 -5.04 -15.90
C CYS A 20 -4.94 -3.68 -16.60
N ALA A 21 -4.25 -2.63 -16.14
CA ALA A 21 -4.30 -1.34 -16.79
C ALA A 21 -3.72 -1.36 -18.21
N ARG A 22 -2.64 -2.12 -18.43
CA ARG A 22 -2.04 -2.27 -19.76
C ARG A 22 -2.94 -3.05 -20.72
N ILE A 23 -3.61 -4.09 -20.24
CA ILE A 23 -4.47 -4.95 -21.06
C ILE A 23 -5.82 -4.28 -21.34
N CYS A 24 -6.45 -3.70 -20.32
CA CYS A 24 -7.80 -3.13 -20.43
C CYS A 24 -7.81 -1.70 -21.01
N PHE A 25 -6.75 -0.91 -20.80
CA PHE A 25 -6.69 0.50 -21.20
C PHE A 25 -5.48 0.78 -22.08
N ASN A 26 -5.53 0.29 -23.33
CA ASN A 26 -4.48 0.56 -24.32
C ASN A 26 -4.81 1.81 -25.16
N ARG A 27 -4.53 2.99 -24.62
CA ARG A 27 -4.83 4.30 -25.26
C ARG A 27 -3.63 4.95 -25.96
N GLY A 28 -2.52 4.24 -26.07
CA GLY A 28 -1.29 4.69 -26.72
C GLY A 28 -0.09 4.77 -25.75
N PRO A 29 1.14 4.92 -26.26
CA PRO A 29 2.36 4.77 -25.45
C PRO A 29 2.43 5.74 -24.26
N SER A 30 2.12 7.01 -24.46
CA SER A 30 2.17 8.05 -23.42
C SER A 30 1.11 7.84 -22.33
N ALA A 31 -0.14 7.55 -22.72
CA ALA A 31 -1.22 7.26 -21.78
C ALA A 31 -0.92 6.00 -20.95
N ASN A 32 -0.37 4.96 -21.59
CA ASN A 32 -0.01 3.73 -20.88
C ASN A 32 1.14 3.95 -19.88
N LEU A 33 2.14 4.76 -20.23
CA LEU A 33 3.20 5.15 -19.31
C LEU A 33 2.63 5.92 -18.11
N LEU A 34 1.74 6.87 -18.37
CA LEU A 34 1.06 7.62 -17.31
C LEU A 34 0.27 6.69 -16.37
N HIS A 35 -0.54 5.78 -16.92
CA HIS A 35 -1.30 4.81 -16.11
C HIS A 35 -0.39 3.96 -15.22
N LEU A 36 0.71 3.44 -15.77
CA LEU A 36 1.68 2.66 -14.98
C LEU A 36 2.31 3.50 -13.87
N THR A 37 2.77 4.71 -14.17
CA THR A 37 3.36 5.60 -13.17
C THR A 37 2.38 5.91 -12.05
N LEU A 38 1.12 6.20 -12.36
CA LEU A 38 0.08 6.46 -11.35
C LEU A 38 -0.19 5.22 -10.48
N ILE A 39 -0.34 4.04 -11.08
CA ILE A 39 -0.64 2.80 -10.34
C ILE A 39 0.52 2.43 -9.41
N ILE A 40 1.76 2.50 -9.90
CA ILE A 40 2.96 2.20 -9.09
C ILE A 40 3.06 3.20 -7.94
N THR A 41 2.93 4.50 -8.24
CA THR A 41 3.03 5.56 -7.22
C THR A 41 1.96 5.40 -6.15
N ALA A 42 0.70 5.18 -6.55
CA ALA A 42 -0.41 4.96 -5.62
C ALA A 42 -0.17 3.72 -4.75
N THR A 43 0.26 2.60 -5.33
CA THR A 43 0.52 1.36 -4.60
C THR A 43 1.63 1.55 -3.56
N VAL A 44 2.73 2.19 -3.94
CA VAL A 44 3.85 2.46 -3.04
C VAL A 44 3.44 3.42 -1.92
N CYS A 45 2.70 4.48 -2.24
CA CYS A 45 2.25 5.46 -1.23
C CYS A 45 1.28 4.84 -0.22
N CYS A 46 0.32 4.04 -0.69
CA CYS A 46 -0.60 3.30 0.18
C CYS A 46 0.14 2.29 1.07
N TRP A 47 1.10 1.54 0.50
CA TRP A 47 1.93 0.63 1.27
C TRP A 47 2.77 1.37 2.32
N MET A 48 3.38 2.51 1.96
CA MET A 48 4.16 3.33 2.89
C MET A 48 3.31 3.84 4.06
N MET A 49 2.13 4.39 3.79
CA MET A 49 1.20 4.84 4.84
C MET A 49 0.89 3.71 5.82
N TRP A 50 0.54 2.52 5.31
CA TRP A 50 0.28 1.35 6.12
C TRP A 50 1.51 0.88 6.91
N ALA A 51 2.68 0.83 6.26
CA ALA A 51 3.93 0.38 6.88
C ALA A 51 4.34 1.29 8.03
N ILE A 52 4.21 2.61 7.87
CA ILE A 52 4.54 3.59 8.91
C ILE A 52 3.65 3.38 10.14
N VAL A 53 2.33 3.27 9.97
CA VAL A 53 1.42 3.08 11.13
C VAL A 53 1.63 1.73 11.80
N TYR A 54 1.94 0.68 11.03
CA TYR A 54 2.28 -0.62 11.58
C TYR A 54 3.57 -0.56 12.41
N LEU A 55 4.62 0.07 11.88
CA LEU A 55 5.91 0.19 12.58
C LEU A 55 5.80 1.05 13.84
N ALA A 56 4.96 2.09 13.82
CA ALA A 56 4.72 2.94 14.98
C ALA A 56 4.15 2.17 16.20
N GLN A 57 3.53 1.00 15.97
CA GLN A 57 2.90 0.18 17.01
C GLN A 57 3.75 -1.02 17.45
N MET A 58 4.88 -1.32 16.81
CA MET A 58 5.67 -2.53 17.09
C MET A 58 6.38 -2.50 18.46
N ASN A 59 6.79 -1.32 18.93
CA ASN A 59 7.37 -1.09 20.25
C ASN A 59 6.82 0.23 20.82
N PRO A 60 5.59 0.23 21.34
CA PRO A 60 4.95 1.46 21.78
C PRO A 60 5.63 1.99 23.05
N LEU A 61 5.93 3.29 23.06
CA LEU A 61 6.45 3.99 24.25
C LEU A 61 5.34 4.48 25.18
N ILE A 62 4.14 4.66 24.63
CA ILE A 62 2.96 5.17 25.32
C ILE A 62 1.93 4.05 25.31
N VAL A 63 1.41 3.70 26.48
CA VAL A 63 0.33 2.73 26.65
C VAL A 63 -1.00 3.46 26.83
N PRO A 64 -2.13 2.89 26.38
CA PRO A 64 -3.45 3.47 26.60
C PRO A 64 -3.77 3.53 28.10
N ILE A 65 -4.31 4.66 28.57
CA ILE A 65 -4.80 4.84 29.93
C ILE A 65 -6.29 4.52 29.91
N LEU A 66 -6.70 3.48 30.63
CA LEU A 66 -8.11 3.16 30.82
C LEU A 66 -8.61 3.98 32.02
N ASN A 67 -9.70 4.73 31.83
CA ASN A 67 -10.43 5.31 32.95
C ASN A 67 -11.53 4.32 33.31
N ASP A 68 -11.30 3.50 34.33
CA ASP A 68 -12.34 2.68 34.94
C ASP A 68 -13.27 3.64 35.71
N ALA A 69 -14.16 4.31 34.99
CA ALA A 69 -15.26 5.01 35.61
C ALA A 69 -16.22 3.96 36.19
N GLU A 70 -16.41 4.02 37.51
CA GLU A 70 -17.43 3.30 38.26
C GLU A 70 -18.84 3.49 37.67
#